data_AF-A0A5C7LPN8-F1
#
_entry.id   AF-A0A5C7LPN8-F1
#
_cell.length_a   1.000
_cell.length_b   1.000
_cell.length_c   1.000
_cell.angle_alpha   90.00
_cell.angle_beta   90.00
_cell.angle_gamma   90.00
#
_symmetry.space_group_name_H-M   'P 1'
#
loop_
_entity.id
_entity.type
_entity.pdbx_description
1 polymer ?
#
loop_
_entity_poly.entity_id
_entity_poly.type
_entity_poly.pdbx_seq_one_letter_code
_entity_poly.pdbx_strand_id
1 'polypeptide(L)'
;MPYADLRAYQNRLDEICGLQWSVSYLPWGERIICHLTINGVTRSSTGESEGGGNAGTSAEAQSFKRACAMFGLGRYLYELPNVWVEFEASKKSISDKGKAELNQRYAAWYDKQLKRLAAEQAKEPTHDE
;
A
#
# COMPACT_ATOMS: atom_id res chain seq x y z
N MET A 1 1.36 4.01 11.33
CA MET A 1 1.12 4.20 9.89
C MET A 1 0.09 3.17 9.45
N PRO A 2 -0.96 3.54 8.71
CA PRO A 2 -1.93 2.57 8.21
C PRO A 2 -1.21 1.53 7.35
N TYR A 3 -1.59 0.26 7.49
CA TYR A 3 -1.08 -0.83 6.67
C TYR A 3 -2.26 -1.67 6.21
N ALA A 4 -2.15 -2.20 5.00
CA ALA A 4 -3.04 -3.25 4.54
C ALA A 4 -2.38 -4.62 4.76
N ASP A 5 -3.23 -5.62 4.93
CA ASP A 5 -2.81 -7.01 4.99
C ASP A 5 -2.17 -7.45 3.67
N LEU A 6 -1.23 -8.39 3.72
CA LEU A 6 -0.54 -8.91 2.53
C LEU A 6 -1.53 -9.43 1.48
N ARG A 7 -2.61 -10.10 1.93
CA ARG A 7 -3.65 -10.64 1.04
C ARG A 7 -4.38 -9.56 0.26
N ALA A 8 -4.52 -8.36 0.81
CA ALA A 8 -5.16 -7.26 0.08
C ALA A 8 -4.34 -6.86 -1.16
N TYR A 9 -3.01 -6.89 -1.06
CA TYR A 9 -2.12 -6.64 -2.21
C TYR A 9 -2.17 -7.78 -3.22
N GLN A 10 -2.08 -9.03 -2.75
CA GLN A 10 -2.13 -10.22 -3.61
C GLN A 10 -3.44 -10.29 -4.38
N ASN A 11 -4.58 -10.16 -3.70
CA ASN A 11 -5.89 -10.16 -4.35
C ASN A 11 -6.02 -9.05 -5.40
N ARG A 12 -5.44 -7.87 -5.15
CA ARG A 12 -5.46 -6.78 -6.13
C ARG A 12 -4.59 -7.07 -7.35
N LEU A 13 -3.46 -7.73 -7.16
CA LEU A 13 -2.60 -8.18 -8.26
C LEU A 13 -3.31 -9.28 -9.06
N ASP A 14 -3.97 -10.23 -8.41
CA ASP A 14 -4.75 -11.27 -9.08
C ASP A 14 -5.90 -10.66 -9.89
N GLU A 15 -6.62 -9.70 -9.33
CA GLU A 15 -7.74 -9.02 -9.99
C GLU A 15 -7.30 -8.23 -11.24
N ILE A 16 -6.16 -7.52 -11.17
CA ILE A 16 -5.72 -6.60 -12.22
C ILE A 16 -4.78 -7.25 -13.23
N CYS A 17 -3.89 -8.12 -12.76
CA CYS A 17 -2.83 -8.73 -13.58
C CYS A 17 -3.13 -10.20 -13.92
N GLY A 18 -4.10 -10.83 -13.26
CA GLY A 18 -4.33 -12.27 -13.39
C GLY A 18 -3.08 -13.06 -13.03
N LEU A 19 -2.60 -13.90 -13.96
CA LEU A 19 -1.36 -14.69 -13.78
C LEU A 19 -0.10 -13.95 -14.23
N GLN A 20 -0.20 -12.71 -14.70
CA GLN A 20 0.93 -11.95 -15.26
C GLN A 20 1.72 -11.19 -14.18
N TRP A 21 1.77 -11.74 -12.97
CA TRP A 21 2.63 -11.24 -11.92
C TRP A 21 3.34 -12.41 -11.21
N SER A 22 4.54 -12.15 -10.74
CA SER A 22 5.32 -13.10 -9.97
C SER A 22 6.19 -12.40 -8.94
N VAL A 23 6.52 -13.13 -7.89
CA VAL A 23 7.41 -12.64 -6.83
C VAL A 23 8.53 -13.64 -6.58
N SER A 24 9.74 -13.14 -6.37
CA SER A 24 10.86 -13.91 -5.84
C SER A 24 11.54 -13.14 -4.72
N TYR A 25 12.19 -13.88 -3.82
CA TYR A 25 12.87 -13.30 -2.67
C TYR A 25 14.33 -13.75 -2.62
N LEU A 26 15.21 -12.82 -2.25
CA LEU A 26 16.62 -13.09 -2.03
C LEU A 26 17.03 -12.67 -0.61
N PRO A 27 17.81 -13.48 0.11
CA PRO A 27 18.39 -13.07 1.38
C PRO A 27 19.47 -12.01 1.15
N TRP A 28 19.52 -11.01 2.04
CA TRP A 28 20.54 -9.97 2.05
C TRP A 28 20.95 -9.62 3.49
N GLY A 29 21.82 -10.45 4.06
CA GLY A 29 22.16 -10.39 5.49
C GLY A 29 20.91 -10.65 6.33
N GLU A 30 20.56 -9.72 7.21
CA GLU A 30 19.32 -9.76 8.03
C GLU A 30 18.09 -9.21 7.30
N ARG A 31 18.23 -8.84 6.02
CA ARG A 31 17.16 -8.29 5.19
C ARG A 31 16.72 -9.30 4.14
N ILE A 32 15.52 -9.07 3.61
CA ILE A 32 14.98 -9.76 2.46
C ILE A 32 14.81 -8.75 1.32
N ILE A 33 15.29 -9.08 0.13
CA ILE A 33 14.97 -8.37 -1.11
C ILE A 33 13.79 -9.08 -1.75
N CYS A 34 12.73 -8.33 -2.06
CA CYS A 34 11.62 -8.78 -2.88
C CYS A 34 11.80 -8.26 -4.31
N HIS A 35 11.68 -9.15 -5.29
CA HIS A 35 11.55 -8.83 -6.70
C HIS A 35 10.10 -9.09 -7.12
N LEU A 36 9.33 -8.03 -7.34
CA LEU A 36 7.97 -8.12 -7.88
C LEU A 36 8.01 -7.84 -9.38
N THR A 37 7.56 -8.79 -10.17
CA THR A 37 7.45 -8.66 -11.62
C THR A 37 5.98 -8.58 -12.02
N ILE A 38 5.60 -7.56 -12.79
CA ILE A 38 4.25 -7.39 -13.34
C ILE A 38 4.41 -7.13 -14.83
N ASN A 39 3.76 -7.95 -15.67
CA ASN A 39 3.84 -7.86 -17.14
C ASN A 39 5.29 -7.73 -17.66
N GLY A 40 6.21 -8.52 -17.10
CA GLY A 40 7.63 -8.54 -17.49
C GLY A 40 8.50 -7.40 -16.93
N VAL A 41 7.92 -6.42 -16.23
CA VAL A 41 8.69 -5.36 -15.57
C VAL A 41 8.91 -5.73 -14.11
N THR A 42 10.16 -5.74 -13.66
CA THR A 42 10.52 -6.02 -12.26
C THR A 42 10.83 -4.74 -11.50
N ARG A 43 10.22 -4.55 -10.33
CA ARG A 43 10.65 -3.57 -9.32
C ARG A 43 10.94 -4.28 -8.01
N SER A 44 11.93 -3.76 -7.30
CA SER A 44 12.48 -4.43 -6.12
C SER A 44 12.52 -3.51 -4.93
N SER A 45 12.39 -4.09 -3.74
CA SER A 45 12.59 -3.37 -2.48
C SER A 45 13.01 -4.33 -1.37
N THR A 46 13.52 -3.76 -0.29
CA THR A 46 14.00 -4.48 0.88
C THR A 46 13.01 -4.44 2.03
N GLY A 47 13.05 -5.46 2.86
CA GLY A 47 12.37 -5.54 4.13
C GLY A 47 13.30 -6.05 5.23
N GLU A 48 13.03 -5.65 6.45
CA GLU A 48 13.84 -5.92 7.64
C GLU A 48 12.94 -6.23 8.84
N SER A 49 13.49 -6.91 9.84
CA SER A 49 12.80 -7.19 11.10
C SER A 49 13.80 -7.20 12.25
N GLU A 50 13.36 -6.85 13.46
CA GLU A 50 14.19 -6.78 14.67
C GLU A 50 14.44 -8.17 15.33
N GLY A 51 14.39 -9.26 14.57
CA GLY A 51 14.57 -10.63 15.10
C GLY A 51 13.31 -11.21 15.77
N GLY A 52 13.41 -12.47 16.25
CA GLY A 52 12.30 -13.22 16.83
C GLY A 52 11.66 -14.26 15.90
N GLY A 53 10.71 -15.04 16.43
CA GLY A 53 10.15 -16.22 15.75
C GLY A 53 9.49 -15.95 14.39
N ASN A 54 9.03 -14.72 14.15
CA ASN A 54 8.35 -14.30 12.91
C ASN A 54 9.16 -13.27 12.08
N ALA A 55 10.47 -13.17 12.33
CA ALA A 55 11.37 -12.22 11.70
C ALA A 55 11.32 -12.30 10.16
N GLY A 56 11.51 -13.51 9.61
CA GLY A 56 11.52 -13.75 8.17
C GLY A 56 10.20 -13.34 7.50
N THR A 57 9.06 -13.76 8.06
CA THR A 57 7.74 -13.42 7.52
C THR A 57 7.47 -11.91 7.56
N SER A 58 7.93 -11.23 8.62
CA SER A 58 7.76 -9.79 8.75
C SER A 58 8.60 -9.03 7.72
N ALA A 59 9.87 -9.43 7.54
CA ALA A 59 10.76 -8.87 6.54
C ALA A 59 10.24 -9.12 5.11
N GLU A 60 9.75 -10.33 4.82
CA GLU A 60 9.16 -10.69 3.53
C GLU A 60 7.95 -9.80 3.23
N ALA A 61 6.99 -9.72 4.16
CA ALA A 61 5.80 -8.89 3.99
C ALA A 61 6.14 -7.40 3.83
N GLN A 62 7.13 -6.89 4.56
CA GLN A 62 7.58 -5.51 4.41
C GLN A 62 8.19 -5.26 3.03
N SER A 63 9.07 -6.16 2.57
CA SER A 63 9.74 -6.06 1.27
C SER A 63 8.74 -6.11 0.11
N PHE A 64 7.74 -7.01 0.18
CA PHE A 64 6.70 -7.15 -0.82
C PHE A 64 5.82 -5.91 -0.94
N LYS A 65 5.34 -5.37 0.19
CA LYS A 65 4.51 -4.15 0.20
C LYS A 65 5.25 -2.94 -0.36
N ARG A 66 6.55 -2.82 -0.10
CA ARG A 66 7.37 -1.75 -0.67
C ARG A 66 7.63 -1.95 -2.16
N ALA A 67 7.84 -3.19 -2.62
CA ALA A 67 7.94 -3.49 -4.06
C ALA A 67 6.62 -3.18 -4.80
N CYS A 68 5.47 -3.48 -4.20
CA CYS A 68 4.15 -3.05 -4.69
C CYS A 68 4.05 -1.53 -4.79
N ALA A 69 4.49 -0.82 -3.75
CA ALA A 69 4.49 0.64 -3.74
C ALA A 69 5.33 1.21 -4.89
N MET A 70 6.42 0.54 -5.30
CA MET A 70 7.17 0.98 -6.47
C MET A 70 6.29 1.02 -7.73
N PHE A 71 5.33 0.10 -7.91
CA PHE A 71 4.33 0.14 -9.00
C PHE A 71 3.14 1.10 -8.77
N GLY A 72 3.12 1.83 -7.65
CA GLY A 72 1.98 2.68 -7.28
C GLY A 72 0.95 1.97 -6.40
N LEU A 73 0.98 0.64 -6.33
CA LEU A 73 0.05 -0.15 -5.52
C LEU A 73 0.28 0.09 -4.03
N GLY A 74 -0.73 0.64 -3.35
CA GLY A 74 -0.67 0.94 -1.92
C GLY A 74 0.11 2.21 -1.55
N ARG A 75 0.62 2.99 -2.52
CA ARG A 75 1.28 4.29 -2.23
C ARG A 75 0.37 5.24 -1.47
N TYR A 76 -0.93 5.22 -1.78
CA TYR A 76 -1.93 6.08 -1.15
C TYR A 76 -1.96 5.94 0.38
N LEU A 77 -1.62 4.78 0.93
CA LEU A 77 -1.56 4.55 2.39
C LEU A 77 -0.52 5.44 3.08
N TYR A 78 0.56 5.82 2.39
CA TYR A 78 1.56 6.74 2.91
C TYR A 78 1.09 8.20 2.91
N GLU A 79 0.14 8.54 2.04
CA GLU A 79 -0.42 9.88 1.90
C GLU A 79 -1.67 10.09 2.76
N LEU A 80 -2.16 9.04 3.41
CA LEU A 80 -3.33 9.13 4.28
C LEU A 80 -3.05 10.04 5.49
N PRO A 81 -3.95 10.99 5.79
CA PRO A 81 -3.80 11.81 6.97
C PRO A 81 -3.98 10.96 8.23
N ASN A 82 -3.13 11.21 9.24
CA ASN A 82 -3.38 10.68 10.57
C ASN A 82 -4.50 11.50 11.22
N VAL A 83 -5.63 10.86 11.48
CA VAL A 83 -6.82 11.50 12.07
C VAL A 83 -7.12 10.86 13.42
N TRP A 84 -7.32 11.71 14.43
CA TRP A 84 -7.85 11.30 15.72
C TRP A 84 -9.37 11.47 15.72
N VAL A 85 -10.08 10.44 16.13
CA VAL A 85 -11.54 10.42 16.23
C VAL A 85 -11.99 9.84 17.56
N GLU A 86 -13.25 10.06 17.89
CA GLU A 86 -13.85 9.63 19.16
C GLU A 86 -13.80 8.11 19.34
N PHE A 87 -13.16 7.67 20.43
CA PHE A 87 -12.98 6.28 20.82
C PHE A 87 -13.88 5.91 21.99
N GLU A 88 -14.61 4.80 21.86
CA GLU A 88 -15.47 4.26 22.90
C GLU A 88 -14.71 3.19 23.70
N ALA A 89 -14.20 3.57 24.87
CA ALA A 89 -13.33 2.71 25.68
C ALA A 89 -13.99 1.42 26.16
N SER A 90 -15.31 1.46 26.44
CA SER A 90 -16.08 0.28 26.89
C SER A 90 -16.13 -0.82 25.83
N LYS A 91 -16.25 -0.44 24.54
CA LYS A 91 -16.29 -1.37 23.40
C LYS A 91 -14.92 -1.61 22.77
N LYS A 92 -13.89 -0.90 23.23
CA LYS A 92 -12.53 -0.88 22.65
C LYS A 92 -12.56 -0.63 21.13
N SER A 93 -13.45 0.24 20.70
CA SER A 93 -13.69 0.53 19.28
C SER A 93 -13.88 2.02 19.04
N ILE A 94 -13.70 2.45 17.80
CA ILE A 94 -14.12 3.79 17.37
C ILE A 94 -15.64 3.89 17.51
N SER A 95 -16.11 4.98 18.11
CA SER A 95 -17.55 5.26 18.26
C SER A 95 -18.21 5.45 16.88
N ASP A 96 -19.53 5.29 16.78
CA ASP A 96 -20.21 5.48 15.48
C ASP A 96 -20.08 6.92 14.96
N LYS A 97 -20.08 7.90 15.87
CA LYS A 97 -19.78 9.30 15.55
C LYS A 97 -18.35 9.47 15.04
N GLY A 98 -17.38 8.84 15.71
CA GLY A 98 -15.99 8.82 15.26
C GLY A 98 -15.79 8.16 13.90
N LYS A 99 -16.52 7.08 13.60
CA LYS A 99 -16.52 6.44 12.27
C LYS A 99 -17.10 7.37 11.20
N ALA A 100 -18.23 8.01 11.50
CA ALA A 100 -18.86 8.96 10.57
C ALA A 100 -17.91 10.12 10.24
N GLU A 101 -17.25 10.68 11.25
CA GLU A 101 -16.24 11.73 11.07
C GLU A 101 -15.02 11.24 10.27
N LEU A 102 -14.51 10.05 10.58
CA LEU A 102 -13.39 9.45 9.85
C LEU A 102 -13.74 9.26 8.37
N ASN A 103 -14.91 8.70 8.07
CA ASN A 103 -15.39 8.47 6.71
C ASN A 103 -15.56 9.79 5.95
N GLN A 104 -16.11 10.83 6.59
CA GLN A 104 -16.25 12.15 5.98
C GLN A 104 -14.89 12.77 5.62
N ARG A 105 -13.93 12.73 6.55
CA ARG A 105 -12.58 13.26 6.33
C ARG A 105 -11.85 12.48 5.24
N TYR A 106 -12.01 11.16 5.21
CA TYR A 106 -11.42 10.30 4.19
C TYR A 106 -12.03 10.56 2.80
N ALA A 107 -13.35 10.69 2.68
CA ALA A 107 -14.02 11.02 1.43
C ALA A 107 -13.56 12.38 0.88
N ALA A 108 -13.49 13.40 1.74
CA ALA A 108 -13.00 14.72 1.35
C ALA A 108 -11.53 14.70 0.88
N TRP A 109 -10.69 13.91 1.56
CA TRP A 109 -9.30 13.70 1.13
C TRP A 109 -9.25 13.00 -0.23
N TYR A 110 -10.04 11.94 -0.43
CA TYR A 110 -10.07 11.17 -1.68
C TYR A 110 -10.51 12.02 -2.87
N ASP A 111 -11.57 12.82 -2.73
CA ASP A 111 -12.03 13.75 -3.77
C ASP A 111 -10.95 14.76 -4.15
N LYS A 112 -10.20 15.26 -3.15
CA LYS A 112 -9.08 16.16 -3.39
C LYS A 112 -7.96 15.47 -4.18
N GLN A 113 -7.66 14.21 -3.87
CA GLN A 113 -6.65 13.43 -4.60
C GLN A 113 -7.07 13.16 -6.05
N LEU A 114 -8.33 12.80 -6.30
CA LEU A 114 -8.84 12.58 -7.65
C LEU A 114 -8.73 13.86 -8.50
N LYS A 115 -9.08 15.02 -7.93
CA LYS A 115 -8.92 16.32 -8.62
C LYS A 115 -7.45 16.63 -8.91
N ARG A 116 -6.53 16.31 -7.99
CA ARG A 116 -5.08 16.47 -8.21
C ARG A 116 -4.61 15.62 -9.39
N LEU A 117 -4.92 14.33 -9.38
CA LEU A 117 -4.50 13.39 -10.42
C LEU A 117 -5.06 13.76 -11.80
N ALA A 118 -6.34 14.16 -11.87
CA ALA A 118 -6.94 14.62 -13.12
C ALA A 118 -6.24 15.88 -13.66
N ALA A 119 -5.85 16.81 -12.79
CA ALA A 119 -5.13 18.02 -13.18
C ALA A 119 -3.68 17.75 -13.60
N GLU A 120 -3.04 16.70 -13.06
CA GLU A 120 -1.69 16.26 -13.47
C GLU A 120 -1.75 15.58 -14.85
N GLN A 121 -2.73 14.72 -15.09
CA GLN A 121 -2.89 14.04 -16.38
C GLN A 121 -3.24 15.00 -17.52
N ALA A 122 -4.02 16.05 -17.24
CA ALA A 122 -4.31 17.11 -18.21
C ALA A 122 -3.08 17.97 -18.60
N LYS A 123 -1.95 17.85 -17.87
CA LYS A 123 -0.71 18.58 -18.15
C LYS A 123 0.31 17.77 -18.96
N GLU A 124 0.12 16.45 -19.10
CA GLU A 124 0.99 15.65 -19.97
C GLU A 124 0.65 15.98 -21.42
N PRO A 125 1.61 16.51 -22.23
CA PRO A 125 1.37 16.71 -23.64
C PRO A 125 1.13 15.34 -24.28
N THR A 126 0.06 15.21 -25.06
CA THR A 126 -0.13 14.08 -25.95
C THR A 126 1.09 14.01 -26.86
N HIS A 127 1.98 13.05 -26.60
CA HIS A 127 3.05 12.73 -27.54
C HIS A 127 2.38 11.90 -28.64
N ASP A 128 1.78 12.62 -29.59
CA ASP A 128 1.34 12.05 -30.85
C ASP A 128 2.58 11.57 -31.63
N GLU A 129 2.44 10.36 -32.20
CA GLU A 129 3.46 9.55 -32.89
C GLU A 129 4.21 10.26 -34.03
#